data_AF-A0A3B9AN77-F1
#
_entry.id   AF-A0A3B9AN77-F1
#
_cell.length_a   1.000
_cell.length_b   1.000
_cell.length_c   1.000
_cell.angle_alpha   90.00
_cell.angle_beta   90.00
_cell.angle_gamma   90.00
#
_symmetry.space_group_name_H-M   'P 1'
#
loop_
_entity.id
_entity.type
_entity.pdbx_description
1 polymer ?
#
loop_
_entity_poly.entity_id
_entity_poly.type
_entity_poly.pdbx_seq_one_letter_code
_entity_poly.pdbx_strand_id
1 'polypeptide(L)' 'VDREFGTGCLKVTPAHDPNDFVLGEKHGLQVINMMNDDGTVSPAGEKYVGMDRFEVRKKIIADIEALGQLVKV' A
#
# COMPACT_ATOMS: atom_id res chain seq x y z
N VAL A 1 -13.84 10.64 0.05
CA VAL A 1 -13.19 10.39 1.37
C VAL A 1 -14.20 10.72 2.43
N ASP A 2 -14.51 9.75 3.29
CA ASP A 2 -15.32 9.98 4.49
C ASP A 2 -14.41 10.50 5.61
N ARG A 3 -14.77 11.64 6.21
CA ARG A 3 -13.96 12.30 7.24
C ARG A 3 -14.17 11.70 8.62
N GLU A 4 -15.28 11.00 8.85
CA GLU A 4 -15.61 10.37 10.13
C GLU A 4 -14.95 8.99 10.27
N PHE A 5 -14.50 8.41 9.16
CA PHE A 5 -13.85 7.11 9.15
C PHE A 5 -12.33 7.20 9.38
N GLY A 6 -11.84 6.46 10.38
CA GLY A 6 -10.41 6.40 10.70
C GLY A 6 -9.86 7.76 11.12
N THR A 7 -8.82 8.24 10.43
CA THR A 7 -8.23 9.57 10.66
C THR A 7 -8.83 10.66 9.77
N GLY A 8 -9.74 10.31 8.85
CA GLY A 8 -10.20 11.19 7.78
C GLY A 8 -9.19 11.40 6.64
N CYS A 9 -7.97 10.84 6.74
CA CYS A 9 -6.95 10.83 5.69
C CYS A 9 -6.81 9.41 5.11
N LEU A 10 -7.13 9.26 3.83
CA LEU A 10 -7.12 7.99 3.11
C LEU A 10 -5.82 7.81 2.33
N LYS A 11 -5.18 6.63 2.43
CA LYS A 11 -4.10 6.22 1.51
C LYS A 11 -4.68 6.00 0.11
N VAL A 12 -3.97 6.37 -0.94
CA VAL A 12 -4.42 6.17 -2.34
C VAL A 12 -3.41 5.31 -3.09
N THR A 13 -3.85 4.16 -3.57
CA THR A 13 -3.05 3.11 -4.23
C THR A 13 -3.70 2.68 -5.56
N PRO A 14 -3.54 3.44 -6.66
CA PRO A 14 -4.32 3.26 -7.90
C PRO A 14 -4.26 1.87 -8.54
N ALA A 15 -3.16 1.13 -8.37
CA ALA A 15 -3.03 -0.20 -8.94
C ALA A 15 -3.79 -1.30 -8.18
N HIS A 16 -4.31 -1.02 -6.98
CA HIS A 16 -4.74 -2.07 -6.03
C HIS A 16 -6.13 -1.88 -5.43
N ASP A 17 -6.80 -0.76 -5.73
CA ASP A 17 -8.18 -0.50 -5.31
C ASP A 17 -8.93 0.27 -6.42
N PRO A 18 -10.14 -0.15 -6.84
CA PRO A 18 -10.88 0.53 -7.90
C PRO A 18 -11.26 1.99 -7.58
N ASN A 19 -11.53 2.34 -6.32
CA ASN A 19 -11.83 3.73 -5.95
C ASN A 19 -10.57 4.58 -6.00
N ASP A 20 -9.43 4.02 -5.55
CA ASP A 20 -8.14 4.68 -5.65
C ASP A 20 -7.71 4.88 -7.11
N PHE A 21 -8.05 3.95 -8.01
CA PHE A 21 -7.79 4.07 -9.44
C PHE A 21 -8.51 5.29 -10.04
N VAL A 22 -9.82 5.41 -9.82
CA VAL A 22 -10.62 6.55 -10.31
C VAL A 22 -10.11 7.87 -9.73
N LEU A 23 -9.72 7.87 -8.45
CA LEU A 23 -9.13 9.05 -7.81
C LEU A 23 -7.75 9.37 -8.42
N GLY A 24 -6.95 8.35 -8.70
CA GLY A 24 -5.67 8.46 -9.38
C GLY A 24 -5.82 9.09 -10.76
N GLU A 25 -6.74 8.60 -11.59
CA GLU A 25 -7.02 9.18 -12.90
C GLU A 25 -7.47 10.64 -12.81
N LYS A 26 -8.39 10.94 -11.89
CA LYS A 26 -8.89 12.31 -11.65
C LYS A 26 -7.76 13.30 -11.31
N HIS A 27 -6.75 12.83 -10.58
CA HIS A 27 -5.64 13.67 -10.10
C HIS A 27 -4.33 13.47 -10.89
N GLY A 28 -4.35 12.68 -11.97
CA GLY A 28 -3.16 12.43 -12.80
C GLY A 28 -2.04 11.67 -12.07
N LEU A 29 -2.39 10.78 -11.12
CA LEU A 29 -1.41 9.98 -10.38
C LEU A 29 -0.92 8.79 -11.21
N GLN A 30 0.35 8.43 -11.01
CA GLN A 30 0.92 7.24 -11.63
C GLN A 30 0.31 5.96 -11.05
N VAL A 31 0.10 4.98 -11.92
CA VAL A 31 -0.35 3.64 -11.53
C VAL A 31 0.89 2.76 -11.38
N ILE A 32 1.28 2.49 -10.13
CA ILE A 32 2.46 1.66 -9.80
C ILE A 32 1.97 0.34 -9.22
N ASN A 33 2.17 -0.75 -9.96
CA ASN A 33 1.88 -2.08 -9.47
C ASN A 33 3.06 -2.62 -8.66
N MET A 34 2.82 -2.95 -7.38
CA MET A 34 3.84 -3.51 -6.49
C MET A 34 3.78 -5.05 -6.41
N MET A 35 2.81 -5.70 -7.04
CA MET A 35 2.62 -7.14 -6.99
C MET A 35 2.80 -7.77 -8.38
N ASN A 36 3.52 -8.89 -8.42
CA ASN A 36 3.52 -9.80 -9.56
C ASN A 36 2.21 -10.60 -9.60
N ASP A 37 1.93 -11.27 -10.71
CA ASP A 37 0.70 -12.05 -10.91
C ASP A 37 0.55 -13.22 -9.92
N ASP A 38 1.66 -13.72 -9.37
CA ASP A 38 1.69 -14.78 -8.34
C ASP A 38 1.46 -14.24 -6.91
N GLY A 39 1.31 -12.92 -6.75
CA GLY A 39 1.11 -12.25 -5.47
C GLY A 39 2.41 -11.98 -4.69
N THR A 40 3.58 -12.21 -5.31
CA THR A 40 4.86 -11.77 -4.74
C THR A 40 5.12 -10.28 -5.03
N VAL A 41 6.02 -9.66 -4.28
CA VAL A 41 6.39 -8.25 -4.48
C VAL A 41 7.26 -8.09 -5.73
N SER A 42 6.81 -7.23 -6.64
CA SER A 42 7.53 -6.85 -7.87
C SER A 42 8.72 -5.92 -7.58
N PRO A 43 9.61 -5.64 -8.55
CA PRO A 43 10.71 -4.68 -8.39
C PRO A 43 10.28 -3.30 -7.86
N ALA A 44 9.06 -2.85 -8.16
CA ALA A 44 8.54 -1.58 -7.68
C ALA A 44 8.27 -1.54 -6.15
N GLY A 45 8.22 -2.70 -5.48
CA GLY A 45 8.09 -2.78 -4.01
C GLY A 45 9.43 -2.83 -3.26
N GLU A 46 10.55 -2.67 -3.97
CA GLU A 46 11.90 -2.46 -3.45
C GLU A 46 12.34 -3.43 -2.35
N LYS A 47 12.12 -3.09 -1.08
CA LYS A 47 12.66 -3.79 0.10
C LYS A 47 12.26 -5.27 0.19
N TYR A 48 11.09 -5.62 -0.34
CA TYR A 48 10.50 -6.96 -0.18
C TYR A 48 10.40 -7.76 -1.47
N VAL A 49 11.09 -7.35 -2.54
CA VAL A 49 11.05 -8.02 -3.86
C VAL A 49 11.16 -9.54 -3.72
N GLY A 50 10.22 -10.25 -4.36
CA GLY A 50 10.14 -11.72 -4.37
C GLY A 50 9.46 -12.36 -3.16
N MET A 51 9.13 -11.60 -2.12
CA MET A 51 8.37 -12.13 -0.96
C MET A 51 6.87 -12.18 -1.25
N ASP A 52 6.15 -13.14 -0.66
CA ASP A 52 4.68 -13.18 -0.73
C ASP A 52 4.05 -12.02 0.06
N ARG A 53 2.98 -11.43 -0.50
CA ARG A 53 2.28 -10.28 0.10
C ARG A 53 1.79 -10.49 1.53
N PHE A 54 1.43 -11.71 1.92
CA PHE A 54 0.96 -11.99 3.29
C PHE A 54 2.11 -12.12 4.28
N GLU A 55 3.25 -12.62 3.84
CA GLU A 55 4.48 -12.61 4.65
C GLU A 55 4.94 -11.17 4.89
N VAL A 56 4.94 -10.35 3.83
CA VAL A 56 5.29 -8.92 3.91
C VAL A 56 4.32 -8.18 4.82
N ARG A 57 3.02 -8.45 4.74
CA ARG A 57 2.00 -7.83 5.62
C ARG A 57 2.32 -8.01 7.10
N LYS A 58 2.85 -9.16 7.50
CA LYS A 58 3.24 -9.42 8.90
C LYS A 58 4.56 -8.74 9.23
N LYS A 59 5.55 -8.84 8.35
CA LYS A 59 6.91 -8.33 8.56
C LYS A 59 6.96 -6.80 8.63
N ILE A 60 6.21 -6.12 7.76
CA ILE A 60 6.26 -4.66 7.63
C ILE A 60 5.78 -3.93 8.89
N ILE A 61 4.92 -4.56 9.71
CA ILE A 61 4.44 -3.98 10.97
C ILE A 61 5.63 -3.72 11.91
N ALA A 62 6.49 -4.72 12.11
CA ALA A 62 7.68 -4.59 12.95
C ALA A 62 8.66 -3.54 12.40
N ASP A 63 8.78 -3.45 11.07
CA ASP A 63 9.66 -2.47 10.43
C ASP A 63 9.14 -1.03 10.60
N ILE A 64 7.82 -0.80 10.49
CA ILE A 64 7.20 0.52 10.73
C ILE A 64 7.27 0.88 12.23
N GLU A 65 7.11 -0.11 13.12
CA GLU A 65 7.26 0.07 14.57
C GLU A 65 8.69 0.47 14.95
N ALA A 66 9.70 -0.20 14.38
CA ALA A 66 11.11 0.14 14.59
C ALA A 66 11.47 1.56 14.10
N LEU A 67 10.73 2.10 13.12
CA LEU A 67 10.85 3.48 12.66
C LEU A 67 10.11 4.50 13.54
N GLY A 68 9.35 4.04 14.54
CA GLY A 68 8.51 4.90 15.40
C GLY A 68 7.31 5.51 14.67
N GLN A 69 6.91 4.94 13.53
CA GLN A 69 5.83 5.45 12.68
C GLN A 69 4.50 4.71 12.86
N LEU A 70 4.48 3.67 13.71
CA LEU A 70 3.28 2.89 14.01
C LEU A 70 2.54 3.49 15.20
N VAL A 71 1.32 3.97 14.98
CA VAL A 71 0.45 4.48 16.06
C VAL A 71 -0.46 3.38 16.60
N LYS A 72 -1.05 2.57 15.71
CA LYS A 72 -1.98 1.47 16.04
C LYS A 72 -2.03 0.46 14.88
N VAL A 73 -2.28 -0.82 15.21
CA VAL A 73 -2.64 -1.90 14.27
C VAL A 73 -4.15 -2.18 14.34
#